data_AF-A0A4Q2QR26-F1
#
_entry.id   AF-A0A4Q2QR26-F1
#
_cell.length_a   1.000
_cell.length_b   1.000
_cell.length_c   1.000
_cell.angle_alpha   90.00
_cell.angle_beta   90.00
_cell.angle_gamma   90.00
#
_symmetry.space_group_name_H-M   'P 1'
#
loop_
_entity.id
_entity.type
_entity.pdbx_description
1 polymer ?
#
loop_
_entity_poly.entity_id
_entity_poly.type
_entity_poly.pdbx_seq_one_letter_code
_entity_poly.pdbx_strand_id
1 'polypeptide(L)'
;MTHQLRSRDIIALGFMTFALFVGAGNIIFPPMVGLQAGEHVWTAAFGFLITAVGLPVLTVVALAKVGGGVDSLSTPIGKVAGVLLATVCYLAVGPLFATPRTATVSFEVGIAPLTGDSALPLFIYSLVYF
;
A
#
# COMPACT_ATOMS: atom_id res chain seq x y z
N MET A 1 3.83 26.90 -19.53
CA MET A 1 3.83 25.94 -20.65
C MET A 1 3.04 24.72 -20.23
N THR A 2 1.87 24.48 -20.81
CA THR A 2 1.11 23.24 -20.63
C THR A 2 1.74 22.17 -21.52
N HIS A 3 2.66 21.39 -20.94
CA HIS A 3 3.26 20.25 -21.64
C HIS A 3 2.18 19.19 -21.82
N GLN A 4 1.58 19.11 -23.01
CA GLN A 4 0.61 18.03 -23.30
C GLN A 4 1.36 16.70 -23.32
N LEU A 5 0.90 15.75 -22.50
CA LEU A 5 1.42 14.40 -22.50
C LEU A 5 1.06 13.72 -23.83
N ARG A 6 2.05 13.12 -24.50
CA ARG A 6 1.77 12.29 -25.67
C ARG A 6 1.09 11.01 -25.22
N SER A 7 0.34 10.34 -26.10
CA SER A 7 -0.34 9.07 -25.77
C SER A 7 0.62 8.01 -25.20
N ARG A 8 1.88 7.99 -25.67
CA ARG A 8 2.93 7.12 -25.14
C ARG A 8 3.30 7.43 -23.69
N ASP A 9 3.34 8.72 -23.33
CA ASP A 9 3.65 9.17 -21.97
C ASP A 9 2.49 8.80 -21.03
N ILE A 10 1.24 8.92 -21.48
CA ILE A 10 0.05 8.50 -20.73
C ILE A 10 0.06 6.99 -20.47
N ILE A 11 0.36 6.18 -21.49
CA ILE A 11 0.47 4.72 -21.33
C ILE A 11 1.59 4.37 -20.35
N ALA A 12 2.75 5.01 -20.46
CA ALA A 12 3.87 4.79 -19.55
C ALA A 12 3.52 5.18 -18.10
N LEU A 13 2.89 6.35 -17.89
CA LEU A 13 2.38 6.80 -16.59
C LEU A 13 1.33 5.83 -16.02
N GLY A 14 0.44 5.32 -16.87
CA GLY A 14 -0.55 4.31 -16.49
C GLY A 14 0.11 3.03 -15.97
N PHE A 15 1.09 2.48 -16.70
CA PHE A 15 1.83 1.29 -16.25
C PHE A 15 2.69 1.54 -15.02
N MET A 16 3.32 2.71 -14.88
CA MET A 16 4.07 3.07 -13.66
C MET A 16 3.14 3.13 -12.45
N THR A 17 1.98 3.77 -12.61
CA THR A 17 0.97 3.87 -11.54
C THR A 17 0.40 2.48 -11.21
N PHE A 18 0.14 1.66 -12.22
CA PHE A 18 -0.25 0.26 -12.04
C PHE A 18 0.81 -0.53 -11.29
N ALA A 19 2.08 -0.44 -11.66
CA ALA A 19 3.18 -1.16 -10.98
C ALA A 19 3.33 -0.72 -9.52
N LEU A 20 3.12 0.58 -9.23
CA LEU A 20 3.13 1.10 -7.86
C LEU A 20 2.01 0.49 -7.00
N PHE A 21 0.81 0.33 -7.57
CA PHE A 21 -0.35 -0.17 -6.84
C PHE A 21 -0.49 -1.70 -6.91
N VAL A 22 0.01 -2.39 -7.92
CA VAL A 22 0.08 -3.86 -7.98
C VAL A 22 1.31 -4.36 -7.22
N GLY A 23 1.46 -3.88 -5.99
CA GLY A 23 2.42 -4.42 -5.03
C GLY A 23 1.93 -5.71 -4.39
N ALA A 24 2.80 -6.36 -3.62
CA ALA A 24 2.51 -7.62 -2.92
C ALA A 24 1.20 -7.59 -2.11
N GLY A 25 0.88 -6.46 -1.45
CA GLY A 25 -0.37 -6.31 -0.70
C GLY A 25 -1.62 -6.49 -1.57
N ASN A 26 -1.68 -5.84 -2.73
CA ASN A 26 -2.83 -5.93 -3.62
C ASN A 26 -2.94 -7.27 -4.37
N ILE A 27 -1.92 -8.13 -4.27
CA ILE A 27 -1.94 -9.50 -4.80
C ILE A 27 -2.39 -10.49 -3.72
N ILE A 28 -1.94 -10.31 -2.47
CA ILE A 28 -2.15 -11.27 -1.38
C ILE A 28 -3.48 -11.00 -0.65
N PHE A 29 -3.86 -9.74 -0.45
CA PHE A 29 -5.05 -9.41 0.34
C PHE A 29 -6.38 -9.77 -0.32
N PRO A 30 -6.62 -9.61 -1.64
CA PRO A 30 -7.93 -9.92 -2.20
C PRO A 30 -8.34 -11.40 -2.03
N PRO A 31 -7.47 -12.40 -2.27
CA PRO A 31 -7.79 -13.79 -1.97
C PRO A 31 -8.04 -14.03 -0.48
N MET A 32 -7.23 -13.45 0.42
CA MET A 32 -7.42 -13.57 1.87
C MET A 32 -8.77 -12.99 2.33
N VAL A 33 -9.10 -11.77 1.89
CA VAL A 33 -10.35 -11.09 2.23
C VAL A 33 -11.53 -11.85 1.62
N GLY A 34 -11.39 -12.35 0.39
CA GLY A 34 -12.41 -13.18 -0.27
C GLY A 34 -12.68 -14.48 0.49
N LEU A 35 -11.64 -15.18 0.95
CA LEU A 35 -11.77 -16.39 1.77
C LEU A 35 -12.44 -16.10 3.12
N GLN A 36 -12.09 -14.98 3.76
CA GLN A 36 -12.68 -14.57 5.05
C GLN A 36 -14.11 -14.03 4.91
N ALA A 37 -14.50 -13.50 3.75
CA ALA A 37 -15.81 -12.91 3.52
C ALA A 37 -16.95 -13.93 3.39
N GLY A 38 -16.64 -15.22 3.17
CA GLY A 38 -17.63 -16.28 3.04
C GLY A 38 -18.64 -15.98 1.93
N GLU A 39 -19.93 -15.84 2.26
CA GLU A 39 -20.98 -15.51 1.28
C GLU A 39 -21.01 -14.02 0.88
N HIS A 40 -20.33 -13.15 1.62
CA HIS A 40 -20.34 -11.69 1.41
C HIS A 40 -19.18 -11.18 0.52
N VAL A 41 -18.63 -12.03 -0.35
CA VAL A 41 -17.47 -11.70 -1.20
C VAL A 41 -17.66 -10.40 -1.96
N TRP A 42 -18.83 -10.16 -2.55
CA TRP A 42 -19.08 -8.95 -3.33
C TRP A 42 -19.06 -7.68 -2.49
N THR A 43 -19.62 -7.73 -1.28
CA THR A 43 -19.59 -6.59 -0.34
C THR A 43 -18.17 -6.33 0.15
N ALA A 44 -17.41 -7.38 0.48
CA ALA A 44 -16.02 -7.26 0.89
C ALA A 44 -15.13 -6.74 -0.25
N ALA A 45 -15.34 -7.22 -1.48
CA ALA A 45 -14.65 -6.75 -2.67
C ALA A 45 -14.94 -5.26 -2.93
N PHE A 46 -16.18 -4.82 -2.79
CA PHE A 46 -16.54 -3.41 -2.93
C PHE A 46 -15.83 -2.53 -1.90
N GLY A 47 -15.85 -2.93 -0.62
CA GLY A 47 -15.12 -2.22 0.45
C GLY A 47 -13.60 -2.19 0.20
N PHE A 48 -13.03 -3.30 -0.26
CA PHE A 48 -11.63 -3.39 -0.65
C PHE A 48 -11.31 -2.45 -1.82
N LEU A 49 -12.13 -2.42 -2.87
CA LEU A 49 -11.90 -1.55 -4.03
C LEU A 49 -11.95 -0.06 -3.64
N ILE A 50 -12.90 0.34 -2.79
CA ILE A 50 -12.98 1.74 -2.32
C ILE A 50 -11.72 2.13 -1.54
N THR A 51 -11.29 1.27 -0.61
CA THR A 51 -10.21 1.60 0.33
C THR A 51 -8.82 1.39 -0.26
N ALA A 52 -8.59 0.28 -0.96
CA ALA A 52 -7.29 -0.10 -1.50
C ALA A 52 -7.00 0.50 -2.89
N VAL A 53 -8.02 0.94 -3.64
CA VAL A 53 -7.84 1.54 -4.98
C VAL A 53 -8.41 2.96 -5.04
N GLY A 54 -9.65 3.17 -4.57
CA GLY A 54 -10.32 4.46 -4.62
C GLY A 54 -9.57 5.57 -3.88
N LEU A 55 -9.25 5.35 -2.60
CA LEU A 55 -8.53 6.34 -1.80
C LEU A 55 -7.14 6.68 -2.36
N PRO A 56 -6.27 5.72 -2.74
CA PRO A 56 -4.99 6.06 -3.34
C PRO A 56 -5.11 6.83 -4.65
N VAL A 57 -6.06 6.50 -5.52
CA VAL A 57 -6.32 7.27 -6.75
C VAL A 57 -6.72 8.69 -6.43
N LEU A 58 -7.62 8.90 -5.45
CA LEU A 58 -7.98 10.24 -4.98
C LEU A 58 -6.78 11.02 -4.45
N THR A 59 -5.88 10.37 -3.70
CA THR A 59 -4.64 10.99 -3.22
C THR A 59 -3.72 11.40 -4.35
N VAL A 60 -3.54 10.55 -5.37
CA VAL A 60 -2.73 10.90 -6.56
C VAL A 60 -3.31 12.09 -7.31
N VAL A 61 -4.64 12.13 -7.50
CA VAL A 61 -5.31 13.27 -8.13
C VAL A 61 -5.16 14.54 -7.29
N ALA A 62 -5.29 14.45 -5.95
CA ALA A 62 -5.10 15.58 -5.06
C ALA A 62 -3.67 16.14 -5.14
N LEU A 63 -2.65 15.27 -5.09
CA LEU A 63 -1.25 15.65 -5.27
C LEU A 63 -1.01 16.31 -6.63
N ALA A 64 -1.55 15.74 -7.70
CA ALA A 64 -1.44 16.29 -9.05
C ALA A 64 -2.10 17.68 -9.16
N LYS A 65 -3.23 17.92 -8.47
CA LYS A 65 -3.92 19.22 -8.44
C LYS A 65 -3.18 20.28 -7.64
N VAL A 66 -2.55 19.89 -6.53
CA VAL A 66 -1.78 20.81 -5.69
C VAL A 66 -0.42 21.12 -6.33
N GLY A 67 0.09 20.26 -7.20
CA GLY A 67 1.32 20.48 -7.96
C GLY A 67 2.59 20.45 -7.10
N GLY A 68 2.51 19.92 -5.88
CA GLY A 68 3.60 19.85 -4.91
C GLY A 68 3.54 18.57 -4.07
N GLY A 69 4.46 18.43 -3.12
CA GLY A 69 4.57 17.25 -2.26
C GLY A 69 3.55 17.20 -1.12
N VAL A 70 3.78 16.29 -0.17
CA VAL A 70 2.97 16.15 1.05
C VAL A 70 2.93 17.46 1.85
N ASP A 71 4.01 18.26 1.81
CA ASP A 71 4.07 19.59 2.42
C ASP A 71 3.03 20.55 1.83
N SER A 72 2.90 20.58 0.50
CA SER A 72 1.93 21.43 -0.19
C SER A 72 0.50 20.96 0.07
N LEU A 73 0.26 19.65 0.14
CA LEU A 73 -1.04 19.07 0.46
C LEU A 73 -1.48 19.36 1.90
N SER A 74 -0.52 19.42 2.84
CA SER A 74 -0.78 19.66 4.27
C SER A 74 -0.77 21.13 4.67
N THR A 75 -0.54 22.06 3.74
CA THR A 75 -0.60 23.51 3.98
C THR A 75 -1.87 23.96 4.75
N PRO A 76 -3.09 23.49 4.41
CA PRO A 76 -4.32 23.94 5.08
C PRO A 76 -4.42 23.58 6.56
N ILE A 77 -3.71 22.54 7.01
CA ILE A 77 -3.72 22.09 8.42
C ILE A 77 -2.59 22.72 9.25
N GLY A 78 -1.70 23.49 8.62
CA GLY A 78 -0.58 24.18 9.27
C GLY A 78 0.69 23.34 9.36
N LYS A 79 1.85 24.01 9.44
CA LYS A 79 3.19 23.39 9.33
C LYS A 79 3.46 22.31 10.38
N VAL A 80 3.09 22.54 11.63
CA VAL A 80 3.34 21.58 12.72
C VAL A 80 2.50 20.31 12.54
N ALA A 81 1.20 20.46 12.25
CA ALA A 81 0.31 19.34 12.02
C ALA A 81 0.68 18.56 10.75
N GLY A 82 1.10 19.26 9.68
CA GLY A 82 1.57 18.64 8.44
C GLY A 82 2.82 17.79 8.62
N VAL A 83 3.84 18.32 9.32
CA VAL A 83 5.07 17.55 9.62
C VAL A 83 4.78 16.35 10.52
N LEU A 84 3.93 16.52 11.53
CA LEU A 84 3.55 15.41 12.42
C LEU A 84 2.80 14.32 11.64
N LEU A 85 1.84 14.70 10.79
CA LEU A 85 1.11 13.78 9.93
C LEU A 85 2.07 13.03 8.99
N ALA A 86 2.95 13.75 8.29
CA ALA A 86 3.93 13.16 7.38
C ALA A 86 4.86 12.17 8.11
N THR A 87 5.33 12.53 9.31
CA THR A 87 6.18 11.67 10.13
C THR A 87 5.44 10.39 10.53
N VAL A 88 4.22 10.50 11.03
CA VAL A 88 3.39 9.34 11.40
C VAL A 88 3.13 8.45 10.19
N CYS A 89 2.79 9.03 9.04
CA CYS A 89 2.58 8.29 7.80
C CYS A 89 3.86 7.55 7.36
N TYR A 90 5.02 8.20 7.38
CA TYR A 90 6.28 7.55 6.97
C TYR A 90 6.70 6.45 7.93
N LEU A 91 6.56 6.65 9.24
CA LEU A 91 6.83 5.60 10.23
C LEU A 91 5.87 4.42 10.08
N ALA A 92 4.59 4.69 9.81
CA ALA A 92 3.60 3.64 9.60
C ALA A 92 3.85 2.86 8.31
N VAL A 93 4.07 3.55 7.19
CA VAL A 93 4.32 2.95 5.87
C VAL A 93 5.65 2.21 5.83
N GLY A 94 6.67 2.66 6.55
CA GLY A 94 7.95 1.96 6.60
C GLY A 94 8.02 0.98 7.78
N PRO A 95 8.80 1.33 8.82
CA PRO A 95 9.28 0.38 9.82
C PRO A 95 8.20 -0.18 10.74
N LEU A 96 7.12 0.56 11.02
CA LEU A 96 6.18 0.15 12.07
C LEU A 96 5.12 -0.85 11.61
N PHE A 97 4.63 -0.75 10.37
CA PHE A 97 3.57 -1.65 9.89
C PHE A 97 3.95 -2.42 8.63
N ALA A 98 4.37 -1.76 7.54
CA ALA A 98 4.56 -2.48 6.29
C ALA A 98 5.72 -3.47 6.38
N THR A 99 6.86 -3.04 6.92
CA THR A 99 8.07 -3.87 7.04
C THR A 99 7.78 -5.17 7.82
N PRO A 100 7.29 -5.15 9.09
CA PRO A 100 6.91 -6.36 9.81
C PRO A 100 5.81 -7.19 9.12
N ARG A 101 4.83 -6.52 8.47
CA ARG A 101 3.73 -7.21 7.81
C ARG A 101 4.20 -7.99 6.59
N THR A 102 5.10 -7.44 5.80
CA THR A 102 5.65 -8.15 4.62
C THR A 102 6.42 -9.40 5.03
N ALA A 103 7.27 -9.33 6.06
CA ALA A 103 7.99 -10.50 6.57
C ALA A 103 7.05 -11.59 7.09
N THR A 104 6.06 -11.23 7.93
CA THR A 104 5.10 -12.21 8.47
C THR A 104 4.25 -12.85 7.38
N VAL A 105 3.76 -12.07 6.41
CA VAL A 105 2.97 -12.62 5.29
C VAL A 105 3.82 -13.51 4.37
N SER A 106 5.07 -13.13 4.07
CA SER A 106 5.97 -13.98 3.29
C SER A 106 6.33 -15.28 4.01
N PHE A 107 6.48 -15.25 5.34
CA PHE A 107 6.63 -16.45 6.16
C PHE A 107 5.40 -17.35 6.10
N GLU A 108 4.21 -16.80 6.35
CA GLU A 108 2.93 -17.55 6.34
C GLU A 108 2.66 -18.24 5.01
N VAL A 109 2.90 -17.54 3.89
CA VAL A 109 2.60 -18.09 2.56
C VAL A 109 3.69 -19.04 2.07
N GLY A 110 4.96 -18.80 2.43
CA GLY A 110 6.11 -19.50 1.84
C GLY A 110 6.78 -20.56 2.70
N ILE A 111 6.84 -20.36 4.02
CA ILE A 111 7.66 -21.17 4.94
C ILE A 111 6.80 -21.91 5.98
N ALA A 112 5.75 -21.26 6.51
CA ALA A 112 4.88 -21.85 7.52
C ALA A 112 4.29 -23.22 7.12
N PRO A 113 3.91 -23.48 5.85
CA PRO A 113 3.44 -24.80 5.43
C PRO A 113 4.51 -25.91 5.52
N LEU A 114 5.80 -25.56 5.56
CA LEU A 114 6.94 -26.49 5.59
C LEU A 114 7.51 -26.68 7.00
N THR A 115 7.55 -25.62 7.82
CA THR A 115 8.19 -25.64 9.14
C THR A 115 7.21 -25.66 10.30
N GLY A 116 5.91 -25.47 10.04
CA GLY A 116 4.91 -25.21 11.07
C GLY A 116 4.95 -23.78 11.59
N ASP A 117 3.83 -23.35 12.16
CA ASP A 117 3.62 -22.00 12.69
C ASP A 117 4.09 -21.90 14.14
N SER A 118 5.41 -21.87 14.33
CA SER A 118 6.02 -21.72 15.66
C SER A 118 6.91 -20.47 15.74
N ALA A 119 7.04 -19.93 16.95
CA ALA A 119 7.74 -18.66 17.18
C ALA A 119 9.23 -18.69 16.77
N LEU A 120 9.87 -19.86 16.81
CA LEU A 120 11.29 -20.03 16.49
C LEU A 120 11.57 -19.93 14.97
N PRO A 121 10.87 -20.65 14.07
CA PRO A 121 10.94 -20.44 12.63
C PRO A 121 10.62 -19.01 12.19
N LEU A 122 9.59 -18.37 12.76
CA LEU A 122 9.25 -16.98 12.42
C LEU A 122 10.38 -16.01 12.83
N PHE A 123 10.99 -16.23 14.00
CA PHE A 123 12.11 -15.42 14.46
C PHE A 123 13.34 -15.57 13.56
N ILE A 124 13.71 -16.81 13.20
CA ILE A 124 14.83 -17.09 12.29
C ILE A 124 14.56 -16.49 10.91
N TYR A 125 13.35 -16.65 10.38
CA TYR A 125 12.98 -16.08 9.08
C TYR A 125 13.08 -14.55 9.09
N SER A 126 12.57 -13.91 10.15
CA SER A 126 12.61 -12.46 10.30
C SER A 126 14.05 -11.92 10.38
N LEU A 127 14.97 -12.63 11.04
CA LEU A 127 16.39 -12.28 11.09
C LEU A 127 17.11 -12.39 9.73
N VAL A 128 16.63 -13.26 8.83
CA VAL A 128 17.19 -13.40 7.48
C VAL A 128 16.55 -12.42 6.50
N TYR A 129 15.29 -12.04 6.73
CA TYR A 129 14.51 -11.16 5.86
C TYR A 129 14.91 -9.68 5.98
N PHE A 130 15.28 -9.20 7.17
CA PHE A 130 15.70 -7.81 7.45
C PHE A 130 17.21 -7.68 7.55
#